data_AF-A0A8B9KKV4-F1
#
_entry.id   AF-A0A8B9KKV4-F1
#
_cell.length_a   1.000
_cell.length_b   1.000
_cell.length_c   1.000
_cell.angle_alpha   90.00
_cell.angle_beta   90.00
_cell.angle_gamma   90.00
#
_symmetry.space_group_name_H-M   'P 1'
#
loop_
_entity.id
_entity.type
_entity.pdbx_description
1 polymer ?
#
loop_
_entity_poly.entity_id
_entity_poly.type
_entity_poly.pdbx_seq_one_letter_code
_entity_poly.pdbx_strand_id
1 'polypeptide(L)'
;MLSFNQDCWFVRKVVRWRALASIAWSVLLLPATTTLFVFLVRFSLFHPVEWISECFGLLTAASTIFSLILLCGVVLVIGFFNLEGYTVVPSIPCSRVALLAKVLHPRQCVHSLVHCTVGMMVMWCASVMAGGRYQALGSPCTGGSNLADAPEVCLNEYHLFLLLAGAFIGYSHSFLGVVQNMNYVSFQIIQQYKYLRCKGSLPWVLKCSAVQSLYAVRNYVALYFFFGHIPRAWISNSLNLPIDSSVHSLDSLTGLLDFSLLYHLWISGAFLLLTWYITVLLFRIYVTEVKGFMAKRVLVVYLFNKLPEASSQALFADSQAHIWALEGLSHLVAASFSEDKYGVVQTTLPSILGCMLSLQEAVDRHFKLPHASSKPVKTSCSMGDSTYKTLRFALRAALKTSIYRITSTFGEHLNAVCISAEHQKRLQQFMEYRE
;
A
#
# COMPACT_ATOMS: atom_id res chain seq x y z
N MET A 1 13.08 -5.13 -21.71
CA MET A 1 12.55 -4.37 -22.86
C MET A 1 11.10 -4.01 -22.58
N LEU A 2 10.82 -2.75 -22.24
CA LEU A 2 9.50 -2.15 -22.42
C LEU A 2 9.70 -1.10 -23.49
N SER A 3 9.32 -1.44 -24.73
CA SER A 3 9.27 -0.50 -25.83
C SER A 3 8.35 0.65 -25.44
N PHE A 4 8.84 1.88 -25.54
CA PHE A 4 8.14 3.13 -25.26
C PHE A 4 6.96 3.40 -26.23
N ASN A 5 6.51 2.41 -27.00
CA ASN A 5 5.50 2.51 -28.07
C ASN A 5 4.18 1.78 -27.79
N GLN A 6 3.81 1.59 -26.52
CA GLN A 6 2.42 1.35 -26.15
C GLN A 6 1.90 2.52 -25.32
N ASP A 7 1.25 3.46 -26.00
CA ASP A 7 0.45 4.55 -25.44
C ASP A 7 -0.79 3.97 -24.73
N CYS A 8 -0.56 3.21 -23.67
CA CYS A 8 -1.62 2.64 -22.87
C CYS A 8 -2.29 3.82 -22.15
N TRP A 9 -3.52 4.13 -22.54
CA TRP A 9 -4.34 5.22 -21.98
C TRP A 9 -4.27 5.28 -20.45
N PHE A 10 -4.17 4.12 -19.79
CA PHE A 10 -4.05 4.02 -18.35
C PHE A 10 -2.76 4.66 -17.81
N VAL A 11 -1.61 4.38 -18.41
CA VAL A 11 -0.33 4.96 -17.97
C VAL A 11 -0.36 6.49 -18.17
N ARG A 12 -0.78 6.94 -19.35
CA ARG A 12 -0.80 8.36 -19.70
C ARG A 12 -1.82 9.18 -18.93
N LYS A 13 -3.07 8.71 -18.80
CA LYS A 13 -4.17 9.47 -18.17
C LYS A 13 -4.40 9.17 -16.70
N VAL A 14 -3.83 8.09 -16.14
CA VAL A 14 -4.10 7.70 -14.74
C VAL A 14 -2.82 7.73 -13.92
N VAL A 15 -1.82 6.96 -14.32
CA VAL A 15 -0.59 6.81 -13.53
C VAL A 15 0.17 8.12 -13.46
N ARG A 16 0.36 8.82 -14.59
CA ARG A 16 1.04 10.13 -14.60
C ARG A 16 0.36 11.16 -13.71
N TRP A 17 -0.96 11.28 -13.77
CA TRP A 17 -1.70 12.24 -12.92
C TRP A 17 -1.59 11.90 -11.44
N ARG A 18 -1.65 10.61 -11.07
CA ARG A 18 -1.48 10.16 -9.68
C ARG A 18 -0.06 10.37 -9.18
N ALA A 19 0.93 10.11 -10.01
CA ALA A 19 2.33 10.38 -9.71
C ALA A 19 2.57 11.89 -9.52
N LEU A 20 2.08 12.73 -10.42
CA LEU A 20 2.15 14.19 -10.28
C LEU A 20 1.47 14.67 -8.99
N ALA A 21 0.30 14.12 -8.66
CA ALA A 21 -0.37 14.42 -7.40
C ALA A 21 0.50 14.02 -6.20
N SER A 22 1.13 12.85 -6.20
CA SER A 22 2.03 12.45 -5.09
C SER A 22 3.25 13.35 -4.96
N ILE A 23 3.82 13.81 -6.08
CA ILE A 23 4.95 14.75 -6.08
C ILE A 23 4.51 16.09 -5.51
N ALA A 24 3.35 16.61 -5.92
CA ALA A 24 2.79 17.85 -5.39
C ALA A 24 2.56 17.77 -3.87
N TRP A 25 2.02 16.65 -3.37
CA TRP A 25 1.86 16.43 -1.94
C TRP A 25 3.21 16.29 -1.20
N SER A 26 4.23 15.74 -1.83
CA SER A 26 5.59 15.66 -1.27
C SER A 26 6.20 17.05 -1.12
N VAL A 27 6.04 17.91 -2.13
CA VAL A 27 6.47 19.32 -2.11
C VAL A 27 5.69 20.11 -1.05
N LEU A 28 4.38 19.88 -0.92
CA LEU A 28 3.55 20.55 0.09
C LEU A 28 3.92 20.15 1.53
N LEU A 29 4.38 18.91 1.73
CA LEU A 29 4.80 18.42 3.04
C LEU A 29 6.24 18.85 3.41
N LEU A 30 7.03 19.27 2.42
CA LEU A 30 8.43 19.66 2.60
C LEU A 30 8.60 20.78 3.64
N PRO A 31 7.85 21.91 3.62
CA PRO A 31 7.94 22.95 4.64
C PRO A 31 7.72 22.43 6.06
N ALA A 32 6.78 21.51 6.27
CA ALA A 32 6.52 20.92 7.58
C ALA A 32 7.72 20.09 8.07
N THR A 33 8.32 19.30 7.18
CA THR A 33 9.51 18.51 7.50
C THR A 33 10.76 19.35 7.72
N THR A 34 10.93 20.45 6.97
CA THR A 34 12.06 21.40 7.17
C THR A 34 11.91 22.16 8.47
N THR A 35 10.68 22.56 8.84
CA THR A 35 10.41 23.17 10.14
C THR A 35 10.84 22.25 11.27
N LEU A 36 10.37 20.99 11.26
CA LEU A 36 10.78 20.00 12.25
C LEU A 36 12.31 19.83 12.30
N PHE A 37 12.97 19.79 11.14
CA PHE A 37 14.42 19.70 11.06
C PHE A 37 15.14 20.90 11.69
N VAL A 38 14.69 22.13 11.42
CA VAL A 38 15.27 23.36 12.01
C VAL A 38 15.17 23.33 13.53
N PHE A 39 14.00 22.95 14.07
CA PHE A 39 13.83 22.79 15.52
C PHE A 39 14.78 21.75 16.11
N LEU A 40 14.97 20.61 15.45
CA LEU A 40 15.87 19.56 15.92
C LEU A 40 17.34 19.97 15.84
N VAL A 41 17.78 20.57 14.74
CA VAL A 41 19.19 20.94 14.57
C VAL A 41 19.64 22.05 15.52
N ARG A 42 18.77 23.03 15.79
CA ARG A 42 19.06 24.13 16.72
C ARG A 42 18.68 23.83 18.17
N PHE A 43 18.42 22.56 18.49
CA PHE A 43 17.94 22.17 19.81
C PHE A 43 18.86 22.65 20.93
N SER A 44 18.30 23.47 21.84
CA SER A 44 18.98 23.90 23.05
C SER A 44 18.13 23.55 24.27
N LEU A 45 18.72 22.84 25.24
CA LEU A 45 18.02 22.38 26.44
C LEU A 45 17.83 23.49 27.48
N PHE A 46 18.79 24.39 27.58
CA PHE A 46 18.88 25.36 28.67
C PHE A 46 18.21 26.71 28.37
N HIS A 47 17.87 26.98 27.10
CA HIS A 47 17.27 28.24 26.67
C HIS A 47 16.07 28.02 25.71
N PRO A 48 14.95 27.45 26.20
CA PRO A 48 13.85 27.02 25.34
C PRO A 48 13.13 28.17 24.62
N VAL A 49 13.01 29.35 25.26
CA VAL A 49 12.32 30.51 24.66
C VAL A 49 13.17 31.13 23.55
N GLU A 50 14.47 31.29 23.78
CA GLU A 50 15.42 31.78 22.78
C GLU A 50 15.50 30.81 21.60
N TRP A 51 15.62 29.51 21.87
CA TRP A 51 15.61 28.46 20.84
C TRP A 51 14.39 28.55 19.92
N ILE A 52 13.19 28.66 20.49
CA ILE A 52 11.95 28.73 19.70
C ILE A 52 11.92 30.02 18.88
N SER A 53 12.25 31.15 19.49
CA SER A 53 12.29 32.47 18.83
C SER A 53 13.28 32.49 17.66
N GLU A 54 14.50 32.00 17.88
CA GLU A 54 15.55 31.88 16.86
C GLU A 54 15.12 30.96 15.72
N CYS A 55 14.47 29.82 16.01
CA CYS A 55 13.93 28.93 14.98
C CYS A 55 12.90 29.64 14.10
N PHE A 56 11.96 30.40 14.68
CA PHE A 56 10.97 31.16 13.90
C PHE A 56 11.62 32.26 13.06
N GLY A 57 12.61 32.98 13.59
CA GLY A 57 13.39 33.96 12.82
C GLY A 57 14.17 33.31 11.68
N LEU A 58 14.74 32.12 11.90
CA LEU A 58 15.46 31.38 10.88
C LEU A 58 14.53 30.85 9.78
N LEU A 59 13.30 30.44 10.10
CA LEU A 59 12.32 29.96 9.12
C LEU A 59 11.88 31.04 8.13
N THR A 60 11.94 32.32 8.51
CA THR A 60 11.62 33.45 7.64
C THR A 60 12.85 34.06 6.97
N ALA A 61 14.05 33.60 7.31
CA ALA A 61 15.29 34.09 6.73
C ALA A 61 15.38 33.77 5.22
N ALA A 62 15.98 34.69 4.45
CA ALA A 62 16.14 34.50 3.01
C ALA A 62 16.94 33.24 2.65
N SER A 63 17.91 32.86 3.48
CA SER A 63 18.74 31.65 3.29
C SER A 63 17.95 30.36 3.40
N THR A 64 16.97 30.28 4.31
CA THR A 64 16.13 29.10 4.49
C THR A 64 15.04 29.04 3.42
N ILE A 65 14.48 30.18 3.01
CA ILE A 65 13.56 30.26 1.87
C ILE A 65 14.26 29.80 0.59
N PHE A 66 15.49 30.27 0.33
CA PHE A 66 16.29 29.82 -0.79
C PHE A 66 16.59 28.30 -0.72
N SER A 67 16.98 27.82 0.47
CA SER A 67 17.20 26.39 0.71
C SER A 67 15.94 25.56 0.47
N LEU A 68 14.76 26.07 0.85
CA LEU A 68 13.48 25.41 0.61
C LEU A 68 13.17 25.30 -0.89
N ILE A 69 13.46 26.36 -1.68
CA ILE A 69 13.29 26.33 -3.14
C ILE A 69 14.21 25.26 -3.76
N LEU A 70 15.47 25.17 -3.33
CA LEU A 70 16.39 24.13 -3.79
C LEU A 70 15.90 22.72 -3.41
N LEU A 71 15.42 22.54 -2.18
CA LEU A 71 14.85 21.28 -1.70
C LEU A 71 13.57 20.89 -2.46
N CYS A 72 12.74 21.85 -2.89
CA CYS A 72 11.62 21.59 -3.80
C CYS A 72 12.12 21.01 -5.13
N GLY A 73 13.15 21.61 -5.73
CA GLY A 73 13.78 21.09 -6.94
C GLY A 73 14.30 19.67 -6.78
N VAL A 74 14.95 19.39 -5.64
CA VAL A 74 15.39 18.04 -5.26
C VAL A 74 14.22 17.05 -5.24
N VAL A 75 13.13 17.37 -4.54
CA VAL A 75 11.94 16.50 -4.45
C VAL A 75 11.34 16.25 -5.84
N LEU A 76 11.32 17.25 -6.72
CA LEU A 76 10.85 17.10 -8.10
C LEU A 76 11.72 16.11 -8.90
N VAL A 77 13.05 16.23 -8.80
CA VAL A 77 13.98 15.30 -9.47
C VAL A 77 13.75 13.87 -9.00
N ILE A 78 13.69 13.65 -7.69
CA ILE A 78 13.45 12.31 -7.11
C ILE A 78 12.08 11.77 -7.51
N GLY A 79 11.05 12.62 -7.49
CA GLY A 79 9.71 12.30 -7.95
C GLY A 79 9.68 11.82 -9.40
N PHE A 80 10.45 12.48 -10.27
CA PHE A 80 10.61 12.10 -11.66
C PHE A 80 11.30 10.73 -11.80
N PHE A 81 12.41 10.50 -11.08
CA PHE A 81 13.09 9.19 -11.10
C PHE A 81 12.20 8.06 -10.58
N ASN A 82 11.38 8.30 -9.56
CA ASN A 82 10.39 7.32 -9.10
C ASN A 82 9.36 6.99 -10.19
N LEU A 83 8.91 7.99 -10.96
CA LEU A 83 7.98 7.80 -12.08
C LEU A 83 8.62 7.08 -13.28
N GLU A 84 9.92 7.26 -13.53
CA GLU A 84 10.61 6.59 -14.63
C GLU A 84 11.10 5.17 -14.25
N GLY A 85 11.40 4.96 -12.97
CA GLY A 85 12.03 3.76 -12.44
C GLY A 85 11.09 2.72 -11.84
N TYR A 86 9.80 3.03 -11.63
CA TYR A 86 8.88 2.10 -10.97
C TYR A 86 8.65 0.82 -11.79
N THR A 87 8.55 -0.31 -11.10
CA THR A 87 8.22 -1.61 -11.70
C THR A 87 7.09 -2.29 -10.93
N VAL A 88 6.16 -2.90 -11.67
CA VAL A 88 5.05 -3.69 -11.10
C VAL A 88 5.44 -5.16 -10.91
N VAL A 89 6.56 -5.57 -11.51
CA VAL A 89 7.13 -6.91 -11.36
C VAL A 89 8.42 -6.77 -10.56
N PRO A 90 8.62 -7.57 -9.48
CA PRO A 90 9.85 -7.54 -8.73
C PRO A 90 10.97 -8.18 -9.57
N SER A 91 12.14 -7.55 -9.61
CA SER A 91 13.31 -8.12 -10.27
C SER A 91 14.16 -8.86 -9.23
N ILE A 92 13.98 -10.18 -9.17
CA ILE A 92 14.68 -11.05 -8.23
C ILE A 92 15.95 -11.54 -8.93
N PRO A 93 17.16 -11.12 -8.49
CA PRO A 93 18.39 -11.62 -9.07
C PRO A 93 18.61 -13.08 -8.68
N CYS A 94 18.89 -13.95 -9.65
CA CYS A 94 19.10 -15.38 -9.41
C CYS A 94 20.48 -15.71 -8.80
N SER A 95 21.45 -14.80 -8.89
CA SER A 95 22.81 -14.99 -8.36
C SER A 95 23.43 -13.68 -7.86
N ARG A 96 24.49 -13.77 -7.03
CA ARG A 96 25.25 -12.59 -6.56
C ARG A 96 25.91 -11.83 -7.70
N VAL A 97 26.36 -12.55 -8.74
CA VAL A 97 26.93 -11.95 -9.95
C VAL A 97 25.85 -11.20 -10.73
N ALA A 98 24.63 -11.74 -10.82
CA ALA A 98 23.50 -11.04 -11.44
C ALA A 98 23.11 -9.77 -10.65
N LEU A 99 23.20 -9.80 -9.32
CA LEU A 99 23.02 -8.60 -8.49
C LEU A 99 24.11 -7.55 -8.77
N LEU A 100 25.38 -7.95 -8.84
CA LEU A 100 26.49 -7.04 -9.15
C LEU A 100 26.33 -6.43 -10.55
N ALA A 101 25.98 -7.24 -11.55
CA ALA A 101 25.71 -6.78 -12.91
C ALA A 101 24.54 -5.77 -12.94
N LYS A 102 23.51 -5.96 -12.12
CA LYS A 102 22.38 -5.02 -12.00
C LYS A 102 22.81 -3.69 -11.35
N VAL A 103 23.70 -3.72 -10.36
CA VAL A 103 24.25 -2.51 -9.72
C VAL A 103 25.17 -1.74 -10.68
N LEU A 104 26.01 -2.45 -11.44
CA LEU A 104 26.94 -1.87 -12.42
C LEU A 104 26.28 -1.51 -13.76
N HIS A 105 24.98 -1.74 -13.91
CA HIS A 105 24.26 -1.41 -15.12
C HIS A 105 24.32 0.12 -15.38
N PRO A 106 24.65 0.60 -16.60
CA PRO A 106 24.88 2.02 -16.87
C PRO A 106 23.73 2.94 -16.41
N ARG A 107 22.47 2.52 -16.63
CA ARG A 107 21.28 3.25 -16.16
C ARG A 107 21.26 3.41 -14.63
N GLN A 108 21.70 2.39 -13.90
CA GLN A 108 21.77 2.44 -12.44
C GLN A 108 22.94 3.28 -11.96
N CYS A 109 24.07 3.28 -12.67
CA CYS A 109 25.18 4.20 -12.38
C CYS A 109 24.75 5.66 -12.51
N VAL A 110 24.00 6.02 -13.57
CA VAL A 110 23.42 7.36 -13.73
C VAL A 110 22.45 7.67 -12.58
N HIS A 111 21.56 6.74 -12.25
CA HIS A 111 20.65 6.92 -11.10
C HIS A 111 21.43 7.18 -9.81
N SER A 112 22.43 6.36 -9.48
CA SER A 112 23.27 6.55 -8.31
C SER A 112 24.00 7.88 -8.31
N LEU A 113 24.57 8.30 -9.45
CA LEU A 113 25.23 9.60 -9.59
C LEU A 113 24.27 10.76 -9.28
N VAL A 114 23.04 10.71 -9.79
CA VAL A 114 22.03 11.73 -9.49
C VAL A 114 21.63 11.73 -8.02
N HIS A 115 21.48 10.57 -7.39
CA HIS A 115 21.20 10.50 -5.95
C HIS A 115 22.37 11.04 -5.11
N CYS A 116 23.62 10.87 -5.55
CA CYS A 116 24.78 11.50 -4.90
C CYS A 116 24.71 13.03 -4.99
N THR A 117 24.50 13.59 -6.19
CA THR A 117 24.47 15.06 -6.38
C THR A 117 23.31 15.70 -5.64
N VAL A 118 22.13 15.08 -5.70
CA VAL A 118 20.94 15.51 -4.96
C VAL A 118 21.15 15.37 -3.45
N GLY A 119 21.80 14.31 -2.98
CA GLY A 119 22.16 14.14 -1.58
C GLY A 119 23.12 15.21 -1.07
N MET A 120 24.13 15.58 -1.86
CA MET A 120 25.02 16.71 -1.55
C MET A 120 24.25 18.03 -1.45
N MET A 121 23.32 18.28 -2.38
CA MET A 121 22.49 19.50 -2.37
C MET A 121 21.61 19.58 -1.10
N VAL A 122 20.97 18.47 -0.71
CA VAL A 122 20.18 18.43 0.54
C VAL A 122 21.07 18.73 1.75
N MET A 123 22.27 18.17 1.77
CA MET A 123 23.20 18.34 2.88
C MET A 123 23.81 19.75 2.92
N TRP A 124 24.02 20.39 1.77
CA TRP A 124 24.35 21.81 1.67
C TRP A 124 23.25 22.66 2.32
N CYS A 125 21.99 22.47 1.91
CA CYS A 125 20.84 23.16 2.50
C CYS A 125 20.73 22.92 4.02
N ALA A 126 20.92 21.67 4.46
CA ALA A 126 20.93 21.31 5.87
C ALA A 126 22.03 22.03 6.65
N SER A 127 23.23 22.17 6.07
CA SER A 127 24.38 22.85 6.69
C SER A 127 24.18 24.36 6.78
N VAL A 128 23.57 24.98 5.76
CA VAL A 128 23.17 26.40 5.78
C VAL A 128 22.11 26.66 6.86
N MET A 129 21.13 25.76 7.01
CA MET A 129 20.12 25.84 8.08
C MET A 129 20.72 25.58 9.47
N ALA A 130 21.69 24.67 9.58
CA ALA A 130 22.43 24.43 10.82
C ALA A 130 23.24 25.67 11.26
N GLY A 131 23.79 26.42 10.30
CA GLY A 131 24.55 27.64 10.53
C GLY A 131 25.80 27.45 11.40
N GLY A 132 26.39 28.55 11.86
CA GLY A 132 27.60 28.53 12.68
C GLY A 132 28.79 27.91 11.93
N ARG A 133 29.46 26.94 12.56
CA ARG A 133 30.67 26.28 12.03
C ARG A 133 30.44 25.51 10.71
N TYR A 134 29.18 25.27 10.32
CA TYR A 134 28.83 24.44 9.17
C TYR A 134 28.34 25.26 7.96
N GLN A 135 28.29 26.59 8.05
CA GLN A 135 27.52 27.39 7.10
C GLN A 135 28.13 27.47 5.68
N ALA A 136 29.45 27.54 5.56
CA ALA A 136 30.12 27.79 4.29
C ALA A 136 31.38 26.94 4.13
N LEU A 137 31.76 26.67 2.88
CA LEU A 137 32.94 25.90 2.50
C LEU A 137 34.26 26.63 2.81
N GLY A 138 34.24 27.96 2.83
CA GLY A 138 35.38 28.79 3.22
C GLY A 138 35.11 29.47 4.57
N SER A 139 36.09 29.46 5.46
CA SER A 139 36.08 30.20 6.72
C SER A 139 37.35 31.04 6.86
N PRO A 140 37.31 32.19 7.54
CA PRO A 140 38.53 32.98 7.77
C PRO A 140 39.57 32.13 8.51
N CYS A 141 40.83 32.18 8.07
CA CYS A 141 41.93 31.44 8.68
C CYS A 141 42.22 31.97 10.10
N THR A 142 42.49 31.07 11.04
CA THR A 142 42.75 31.45 12.45
C THR A 142 44.17 32.00 12.63
N GLY A 143 45.10 31.63 11.75
CA GLY A 143 46.53 31.95 11.81
C GLY A 143 47.00 33.22 11.08
N GLY A 144 46.08 34.06 10.58
CA GLY A 144 46.41 35.30 9.86
C GLY A 144 46.95 36.42 10.77
N SER A 145 48.13 36.22 11.35
CA SER A 145 48.83 37.25 12.12
C SER A 145 49.56 38.20 11.16
N ASN A 146 48.85 39.13 10.52
CA ASN A 146 49.37 40.42 10.03
C ASN A 146 48.20 41.33 9.66
N LEU A 147 48.09 42.48 10.34
CA LEU A 147 46.99 43.46 10.24
C LEU A 147 46.92 44.21 8.90
N ALA A 148 47.68 43.79 7.88
CA ALA A 148 47.90 44.52 6.62
C ALA A 148 47.53 43.72 5.36
N ASP A 149 47.26 42.42 5.46
CA ASP A 149 46.80 41.60 4.32
C ASP A 149 45.32 41.24 4.46
N ALA A 150 44.65 41.08 3.31
CA ALA A 150 43.24 40.69 3.25
C ALA A 150 43.01 39.38 4.02
N PRO A 151 41.84 39.18 4.66
CA PRO A 151 41.57 37.96 5.42
C PRO A 151 41.68 36.73 4.51
N GLU A 152 42.72 35.93 4.72
CA GLU A 152 42.89 34.68 4.00
C GLU A 152 41.71 33.75 4.32
N VAL A 153 41.11 33.18 3.28
CA VAL A 153 39.98 32.25 3.40
C VAL A 153 40.52 30.83 3.33
N CYS A 154 40.37 30.10 4.43
CA CYS A 154 40.76 28.70 4.56
C CYS A 154 39.61 27.75 4.26
N LEU A 155 39.93 26.50 3.92
CA LEU A 155 38.94 25.45 3.71
C LEU A 155 38.29 25.03 5.04
N ASN A 156 36.96 25.13 5.12
CA ASN A 156 36.18 24.62 6.24
C ASN A 156 35.94 23.11 6.10
N GLU A 157 36.75 22.32 6.81
CA GLU A 157 36.70 20.87 6.79
C GLU A 157 35.36 20.31 7.30
N TYR A 158 34.69 20.98 8.25
CA TYR A 158 33.38 20.56 8.77
C TYR A 158 32.27 20.63 7.72
N HIS A 159 32.24 21.71 6.95
CA HIS A 159 31.26 21.86 5.87
C HIS A 159 31.54 20.84 4.75
N LEU A 160 32.81 20.65 4.39
CA LEU A 160 33.21 19.63 3.41
C LEU A 160 32.78 18.22 3.86
N PHE A 161 33.04 17.89 5.13
CA PHE A 161 32.67 16.61 5.72
C PHE A 161 31.17 16.34 5.63
N LEU A 162 30.32 17.34 5.89
CA LEU A 162 28.88 17.25 5.70
C LEU A 162 28.54 16.99 4.23
N LEU A 163 29.04 17.78 3.27
CA LEU A 163 28.73 17.60 1.85
C LEU A 163 29.05 16.19 1.33
N LEU A 164 30.23 15.68 1.66
CA LEU A 164 30.65 14.33 1.29
C LEU A 164 29.75 13.26 1.93
N ALA A 165 29.28 13.49 3.15
CA ALA A 165 28.32 12.60 3.79
C ALA A 165 26.97 12.57 3.05
N GLY A 166 26.50 13.73 2.56
CA GLY A 166 25.31 13.81 1.71
C GLY A 166 25.43 12.97 0.44
N ALA A 167 26.58 13.04 -0.23
CA ALA A 167 26.91 12.18 -1.38
C ALA A 167 26.89 10.69 -1.01
N PHE A 168 27.53 10.32 0.11
CA PHE A 168 27.60 8.95 0.57
C PHE A 168 26.21 8.38 0.94
N ILE A 169 25.40 9.15 1.68
CA ILE A 169 24.04 8.75 2.04
C ILE A 169 23.20 8.57 0.77
N GLY A 170 23.33 9.48 -0.21
CA GLY A 170 22.69 9.35 -1.53
C GLY A 170 23.08 8.11 -2.30
N TYR A 171 24.37 7.82 -2.40
CA TYR A 171 24.87 6.59 -2.99
C TYR A 171 24.30 5.36 -2.29
N SER A 172 24.37 5.34 -0.95
CA SER A 172 23.93 4.20 -0.14
C SER A 172 22.44 3.93 -0.30
N HIS A 173 21.61 4.99 -0.43
CA HIS A 173 20.18 4.87 -0.68
C HIS A 173 19.90 4.31 -2.07
N SER A 174 20.59 4.80 -3.12
CA SER A 174 20.45 4.25 -4.48
C SER A 174 20.85 2.76 -4.54
N PHE A 175 21.97 2.41 -3.90
CA PHE A 175 22.44 1.02 -3.81
C PHE A 175 21.43 0.13 -3.09
N LEU A 176 20.98 0.54 -1.89
CA LEU A 176 20.00 -0.20 -1.12
C LEU A 176 18.67 -0.34 -1.88
N GLY A 177 18.29 0.68 -2.65
CA GLY A 177 17.11 0.66 -3.51
C GLY A 177 17.13 -0.48 -4.54
N VAL A 178 18.31 -0.80 -5.09
CA VAL A 178 18.49 -1.92 -6.03
C VAL A 178 18.43 -3.27 -5.31
N VAL A 179 19.10 -3.38 -4.16
CA VAL A 179 19.18 -4.62 -3.38
C VAL A 179 17.82 -4.99 -2.79
N GLN A 180 17.09 -4.02 -2.26
CA GLN A 180 15.78 -4.22 -1.63
C GLN A 180 14.60 -4.07 -2.59
N ASN A 181 14.85 -3.83 -3.88
CA ASN A 181 13.82 -3.59 -4.90
C ASN A 181 12.83 -2.48 -4.48
N MET A 182 13.34 -1.33 -4.04
CA MET A 182 12.49 -0.21 -3.58
C MET A 182 11.61 0.39 -4.70
N ASN A 183 11.98 0.17 -5.96
CA ASN A 183 11.19 0.60 -7.11
C ASN A 183 9.96 -0.29 -7.39
N TYR A 184 9.84 -1.41 -6.68
CA TYR A 184 8.71 -2.32 -6.80
C TYR A 184 7.45 -1.73 -6.16
N VAL A 185 6.35 -1.73 -6.92
CA VAL A 185 5.03 -1.28 -6.47
C VAL A 185 4.07 -2.47 -6.46
N SER A 186 3.69 -2.92 -5.26
CA SER A 186 2.70 -3.99 -5.09
C SER A 186 1.30 -3.44 -4.88
N PHE A 187 0.32 -4.08 -5.53
CA PHE A 187 -1.09 -3.85 -5.26
C PHE A 187 -1.51 -4.65 -4.02
N GLN A 188 -2.03 -3.96 -3.02
CA GLN A 188 -2.51 -4.59 -1.81
C GLN A 188 -3.88 -5.24 -2.05
N ILE A 189 -4.08 -6.44 -1.51
CA ILE A 189 -5.33 -7.20 -1.63
C ILE A 189 -6.45 -6.52 -0.81
N ILE A 190 -6.10 -5.97 0.36
CA ILE A 190 -7.02 -5.24 1.24
C ILE A 190 -6.83 -3.73 1.03
N GLN A 191 -7.90 -3.05 0.65
CA GLN A 191 -7.86 -1.61 0.35
C GLN A 191 -8.10 -0.77 1.61
N GLN A 192 -7.25 0.23 1.82
CA GLN A 192 -7.38 1.20 2.91
C GLN A 192 -7.41 2.63 2.34
N TYR A 193 -8.11 3.53 3.03
CA TYR A 193 -8.11 4.96 2.69
C TYR A 193 -6.69 5.56 2.78
N LYS A 194 -6.38 6.50 1.88
CA LYS A 194 -5.05 7.14 1.74
C LYS A 194 -4.49 7.66 3.07
N TYR A 195 -5.34 8.38 3.82
CA TYR A 195 -4.96 8.97 5.10
C TYR A 195 -4.61 7.90 6.14
N LEU A 196 -5.44 6.84 6.26
CA LEU A 196 -5.20 5.76 7.22
C LEU A 196 -3.88 5.03 6.92
N ARG A 197 -3.60 4.78 5.64
CA ARG A 197 -2.36 4.15 5.20
C ARG A 197 -1.13 5.03 5.45
N CYS A 198 -1.24 6.33 5.19
CA CYS A 198 -0.18 7.29 5.49
C CYS A 198 0.08 7.36 7.00
N LYS A 199 -0.97 7.58 7.80
CA LYS A 199 -0.90 7.64 9.27
C LYS A 199 -0.32 6.37 9.88
N GLY A 200 -0.72 5.19 9.39
CA GLY A 200 -0.20 3.91 9.88
C GLY A 200 1.26 3.65 9.52
N SER A 201 1.74 4.18 8.38
CA SER A 201 3.11 3.94 7.91
C SER A 201 4.11 5.00 8.40
N LEU A 202 3.65 6.22 8.71
CA LEU A 202 4.51 7.36 9.04
C LEU A 202 5.44 7.13 10.25
N PRO A 203 5.00 6.57 11.39
CA PRO A 203 5.89 6.32 12.53
C PRO A 203 7.00 5.33 12.20
N TRP A 204 6.69 4.33 11.38
CA TRP A 204 7.67 3.35 10.91
C TRP A 204 8.70 4.01 10.00
N VAL A 205 8.27 4.87 9.07
CA VAL A 205 9.19 5.64 8.20
C VAL A 205 10.11 6.55 9.00
N LEU A 206 9.58 7.27 10.01
CA LEU A 206 10.39 8.12 10.89
C LEU A 206 11.47 7.31 11.62
N LYS A 207 11.08 6.18 12.22
CA LYS A 207 12.01 5.27 12.91
C LYS A 207 13.06 4.73 11.95
N CYS A 208 12.65 4.26 10.77
CA CYS A 208 13.56 3.71 9.76
C CYS A 208 14.56 4.76 9.26
N SER A 209 14.10 5.99 9.01
CA SER A 209 14.97 7.09 8.55
C SER A 209 16.05 7.42 9.59
N ALA A 210 15.66 7.53 10.86
CA ALA A 210 16.59 7.82 11.96
C ALA A 210 17.62 6.70 12.17
N VAL A 211 17.15 5.44 12.20
CA VAL A 211 18.03 4.26 12.42
C VAL A 211 18.97 4.05 11.23
N GLN A 212 18.47 4.19 10.01
CA GLN A 212 19.31 4.05 8.82
C GLN A 212 20.32 5.19 8.70
N SER A 213 19.94 6.41 9.10
CA SER A 213 20.89 7.52 9.20
C SER A 213 22.04 7.17 10.14
N LEU A 214 21.77 6.60 11.33
CA LEU A 214 22.84 6.16 12.26
C LEU A 214 23.80 5.15 11.61
N TYR A 215 23.27 4.15 10.90
CA TYR A 215 24.12 3.18 10.20
C TYR A 215 24.95 3.83 9.09
N ALA A 216 24.36 4.77 8.35
CA ALA A 216 25.07 5.50 7.31
C ALA A 216 26.17 6.40 7.91
N VAL A 217 25.89 7.12 9.01
CA VAL A 217 26.87 7.93 9.74
C VAL A 217 28.02 7.07 10.21
N ARG A 218 27.75 5.94 10.87
CA ARG A 218 28.79 5.01 11.34
C ARG A 218 29.70 4.56 10.19
N ASN A 219 29.11 4.13 9.08
CA ASN A 219 29.87 3.63 7.94
C ASN A 219 30.64 4.76 7.23
N TYR A 220 30.07 5.96 7.17
CA TYR A 220 30.70 7.14 6.56
C TYR A 220 31.88 7.64 7.39
N VAL A 221 31.72 7.74 8.71
CA VAL A 221 32.79 8.12 9.65
C VAL A 221 33.98 7.18 9.50
N ALA A 222 33.73 5.86 9.44
CA ALA A 222 34.79 4.89 9.19
C ALA A 222 35.46 5.08 7.82
N LEU A 223 34.69 5.37 6.76
CA LEU A 223 35.22 5.60 5.42
C LEU A 223 36.06 6.90 5.35
N TYR A 224 35.59 7.97 5.98
CA TYR A 224 36.28 9.25 6.02
C TYR A 224 37.59 9.15 6.80
N PHE A 225 37.64 8.37 7.88
CA PHE A 225 38.88 8.13 8.61
C PHE A 225 40.00 7.54 7.73
N PHE A 226 39.68 6.63 6.81
CA PHE A 226 40.70 6.03 5.92
C PHE A 226 40.99 6.88 4.67
N PHE A 227 39.97 7.53 4.10
CA PHE A 227 40.04 8.13 2.76
C PHE A 227 39.80 9.64 2.73
N GLY A 228 39.55 10.30 3.87
CA GLY A 228 39.14 11.71 3.97
C GLY A 228 40.18 12.72 3.47
N HIS A 229 41.47 12.39 3.61
CA HIS A 229 42.57 13.21 3.10
C HIS A 229 42.52 13.40 1.58
N ILE A 230 41.99 12.43 0.81
CA ILE A 230 41.93 12.47 -0.66
C ILE A 230 41.01 13.60 -1.15
N PRO A 231 39.69 13.62 -0.82
CA PRO A 231 38.81 14.69 -1.24
C PRO A 231 39.20 16.04 -0.63
N ARG A 232 39.77 16.06 0.58
CA ARG A 232 40.27 17.29 1.22
C ARG A 232 41.39 17.95 0.41
N ALA A 233 42.43 17.18 0.08
CA ALA A 233 43.55 17.67 -0.72
C ALA A 233 43.10 18.06 -2.13
N TRP A 234 42.23 17.26 -2.75
CA TRP A 234 41.70 17.55 -4.08
C TRP A 234 40.93 18.87 -4.13
N ILE A 235 40.06 19.15 -3.14
CA ILE A 235 39.26 20.39 -3.09
C ILE A 235 40.11 21.60 -2.73
N SER A 236 41.03 21.45 -1.77
CA SER A 236 41.98 22.51 -1.41
C SER A 236 42.79 22.95 -2.64
N ASN A 237 43.33 22.00 -3.39
CA ASN A 237 44.10 22.30 -4.60
C ASN A 237 43.23 22.84 -5.75
N SER A 238 42.00 22.34 -5.91
CA SER A 238 41.11 22.76 -7.00
C SER A 238 40.55 24.17 -6.79
N LEU A 239 40.31 24.58 -5.54
CA LEU A 239 39.75 25.88 -5.18
C LEU A 239 40.80 26.89 -4.69
N ASN A 240 42.08 26.49 -4.65
CA ASN A 240 43.18 27.27 -4.08
C ASN A 240 42.89 27.76 -2.64
N LEU A 241 42.24 26.91 -1.84
CA LEU A 241 41.92 27.20 -0.44
C LEU A 241 42.98 26.57 0.47
N PRO A 242 43.78 27.36 1.20
CA PRO A 242 44.76 26.84 2.14
C PRO A 242 44.08 26.03 3.26
N ILE A 243 44.80 25.03 3.75
CA ILE A 243 44.39 24.21 4.88
C ILE A 243 44.92 24.87 6.14
N ASP A 244 44.04 25.23 7.07
CA ASP A 244 44.45 25.79 8.37
C ASP A 244 45.13 24.70 9.21
N SER A 245 46.43 24.85 9.49
CA SER A 245 47.20 23.92 10.31
C SER A 245 46.93 24.08 11.82
N SER A 246 46.24 25.14 12.24
CA SER A 246 45.94 25.42 13.66
C SER A 246 44.69 24.70 14.17
N VAL A 247 43.80 24.28 13.26
CA VAL A 247 42.57 23.55 13.59
C VAL A 247 42.84 22.04 13.55
N HIS A 248 42.36 21.30 14.55
CA HIS A 248 42.48 19.85 14.58
C HIS A 248 41.83 19.23 13.34
N SER A 249 42.62 18.55 12.50
CA SER A 249 42.10 17.87 11.32
C SER A 249 41.12 16.78 11.69
N LEU A 250 40.03 16.65 10.92
CA LEU A 250 39.05 15.58 11.10
C LEU A 250 39.62 14.21 10.76
N ASP A 251 40.78 14.13 10.10
CA ASP A 251 41.54 12.89 9.91
C ASP A 251 42.03 12.26 11.25
N SER A 252 41.94 12.98 12.37
CA SER A 252 42.28 12.49 13.71
C SER A 252 41.07 11.91 14.46
N LEU A 253 41.30 10.85 15.27
CA LEU A 253 40.24 10.20 16.06
C LEU A 253 39.53 11.17 17.02
N THR A 254 40.26 12.15 17.55
CA THR A 254 39.75 13.17 18.47
C THR A 254 38.86 14.20 17.79
N GLY A 255 39.19 14.63 16.56
CA GLY A 255 38.34 15.52 15.77
C GLY A 255 37.06 14.85 15.29
N LEU A 256 37.15 13.57 14.89
CA LEU A 256 36.04 12.80 14.33
C LEU A 256 34.96 12.42 15.37
N LEU A 257 35.32 12.39 16.67
CA LEU A 257 34.43 12.08 17.80
C LEU A 257 33.80 13.34 18.43
N ASP A 258 33.79 14.49 17.74
CA ASP A 258 32.99 15.65 18.18
C ASP A 258 31.49 15.28 18.18
N PHE A 259 30.91 15.16 19.37
CA PHE A 259 29.49 14.83 19.55
C PHE A 259 28.56 15.82 18.86
N SER A 260 28.94 17.11 18.78
CA SER A 260 28.16 18.12 18.06
C SER A 260 28.12 17.81 16.57
N LEU A 261 29.28 17.51 15.96
CA LEU A 261 29.37 17.16 14.55
C LEU A 261 28.56 15.89 14.22
N LEU A 262 28.71 14.84 15.03
CA LEU A 262 27.99 13.58 14.84
C LEU A 262 26.47 13.76 14.98
N TYR A 263 26.02 14.60 15.91
CA TYR A 263 24.61 14.95 16.06
C TYR A 263 24.06 15.67 14.83
N HIS A 264 24.73 16.73 14.37
CA HIS A 264 24.32 17.50 13.19
C HIS A 264 24.31 16.62 11.94
N LEU A 265 25.32 15.76 11.77
CA LEU A 265 25.40 14.82 10.67
C LEU A 265 24.26 13.78 10.73
N TRP A 266 23.95 13.25 11.91
CA TRP A 266 22.88 12.27 12.06
C TRP A 266 21.50 12.86 11.76
N ILE A 267 21.18 14.03 12.31
CA ILE A 267 19.89 14.69 12.12
C ILE A 267 19.71 15.13 10.66
N SER A 268 20.76 15.67 10.03
CA SER A 268 20.73 16.04 8.60
C SER A 268 20.60 14.82 7.68
N GLY A 269 21.31 13.73 7.97
CA GLY A 269 21.13 12.45 7.28
C GLY A 269 19.73 11.86 7.46
N ALA A 270 19.15 11.99 8.66
CA ALA A 270 17.79 11.54 8.95
C ALA A 270 16.76 12.37 8.20
N PHE A 271 16.94 13.68 8.12
CA PHE A 271 16.09 14.58 7.32
C PHE A 271 16.13 14.22 5.84
N LEU A 272 17.33 14.03 5.27
CA LEU A 272 17.53 13.62 3.87
C LEU A 272 16.80 12.31 3.57
N LEU A 273 16.99 11.27 4.38
CA LEU A 273 16.34 9.97 4.20
C LEU A 273 14.82 10.06 4.41
N LEU A 274 14.36 10.85 5.39
CA LEU A 274 12.95 11.07 5.65
C LEU A 274 12.24 11.66 4.44
N THR A 275 12.82 12.71 3.82
CA THR A 275 12.26 13.33 2.61
C THR A 275 12.13 12.32 1.46
N TRP A 276 13.14 11.46 1.28
CA TRP A 276 13.10 10.42 0.23
C TRP A 276 12.07 9.33 0.53
N TYR A 277 12.03 8.82 1.75
CA TYR A 277 11.05 7.79 2.12
C TYR A 277 9.62 8.29 2.08
N ILE A 278 9.36 9.53 2.49
CA ILE A 278 8.05 10.18 2.33
C ILE A 278 7.66 10.26 0.86
N THR A 279 8.58 10.68 -0.01
CA THR A 279 8.32 10.80 -1.46
C THR A 279 7.97 9.44 -2.07
N VAL A 280 8.73 8.39 -1.73
CA VAL A 280 8.46 7.01 -2.19
C VAL A 280 7.15 6.47 -1.61
N LEU A 281 6.87 6.72 -0.32
CA LEU A 281 5.64 6.30 0.34
C LEU A 281 4.41 6.93 -0.33
N LEU A 282 4.42 8.24 -0.53
CA LEU A 282 3.33 8.97 -1.20
C LEU A 282 3.15 8.48 -2.64
N PHE A 283 4.25 8.30 -3.38
CA PHE A 283 4.19 7.73 -4.72
C PHE A 283 3.51 6.36 -4.74
N ARG A 284 3.93 5.44 -3.86
CA ARG A 284 3.31 4.11 -3.72
C ARG A 284 1.83 4.20 -3.38
N ILE A 285 1.44 5.05 -2.43
CA ILE A 285 0.03 5.20 -2.02
C ILE A 285 -0.85 5.72 -3.17
N TYR A 286 -0.39 6.73 -3.91
CA TYR A 286 -1.18 7.32 -4.99
C TYR A 286 -1.24 6.43 -6.23
N VAL A 287 -0.13 5.79 -6.63
CA VAL A 287 -0.12 4.91 -7.81
C VAL A 287 -0.94 3.65 -7.57
N THR A 288 -0.90 3.07 -6.37
CA THR A 288 -1.66 1.85 -6.01
C THR A 288 -3.13 2.10 -5.66
N GLU A 289 -3.60 3.34 -5.77
CA GLU A 289 -5.01 3.66 -5.57
C GLU A 289 -5.88 2.87 -6.56
N VAL A 290 -6.94 2.24 -6.09
CA VAL A 290 -7.86 1.56 -6.98
C VAL A 290 -8.60 2.59 -7.81
N LYS A 291 -8.45 2.49 -9.13
CA LYS A 291 -9.31 3.25 -10.02
C LYS A 291 -10.67 2.56 -10.00
N GLY A 292 -11.58 3.06 -9.17
CA GLY A 292 -12.98 2.70 -9.29
C GLY A 292 -13.42 3.00 -10.72
N PHE A 293 -13.63 1.97 -11.53
CA PHE A 293 -14.28 2.12 -12.82
C PHE A 293 -15.71 2.59 -12.53
N MET A 294 -15.92 3.91 -12.62
CA MET A 294 -17.24 4.55 -12.66
C MET A 294 -18.28 3.98 -11.66
N ALA A 295 -17.96 3.95 -10.37
CA ALA A 295 -18.98 3.95 -9.32
C ALA A 295 -19.55 5.36 -9.06
N LYS A 296 -19.23 6.34 -9.93
CA LYS A 296 -19.66 7.75 -9.79
C LYS A 296 -21.03 8.05 -10.39
N ARG A 297 -21.69 7.07 -11.00
CA ARG A 297 -23.11 7.18 -11.38
C ARG A 297 -23.87 6.13 -10.56
N VAL A 298 -24.61 6.58 -9.55
CA VAL A 298 -25.56 5.75 -8.80
C VAL A 298 -26.41 4.92 -9.77
N LEU A 299 -26.80 5.51 -10.91
CA LEU A 299 -27.52 4.85 -11.98
C LEU A 299 -26.79 3.64 -12.60
N VAL A 300 -25.47 3.72 -12.81
CA VAL A 300 -24.67 2.65 -13.44
C VAL A 300 -24.44 1.51 -12.45
N VAL A 301 -24.17 1.82 -11.18
CA VAL A 301 -24.08 0.80 -10.12
C VAL A 301 -25.44 0.14 -9.91
N TYR A 302 -26.54 0.90 -9.98
CA TYR A 302 -27.90 0.37 -9.94
C TYR A 302 -28.24 -0.51 -11.16
N LEU A 303 -27.79 -0.13 -12.37
CA LEU A 303 -28.05 -0.88 -13.61
C LEU A 303 -27.20 -2.14 -13.77
N PHE A 304 -25.96 -2.15 -13.25
CA PHE A 304 -24.99 -3.24 -13.49
C PHE A 304 -24.70 -4.11 -12.26
N ASN A 305 -25.14 -3.74 -11.06
CA ASN A 305 -25.17 -4.70 -9.97
C ASN A 305 -26.18 -5.79 -10.30
N LYS A 306 -25.76 -7.05 -10.14
CA LYS A 306 -26.65 -8.20 -10.27
C LYS A 306 -27.79 -8.02 -9.25
N LEU A 307 -29.01 -7.82 -9.74
CA LEU A 307 -30.19 -7.72 -8.88
C LEU A 307 -30.23 -8.96 -7.98
N PRO A 308 -30.39 -8.84 -6.65
CA PRO A 308 -30.48 -9.99 -5.76
C PRO A 308 -31.63 -10.93 -6.16
N GLU A 309 -32.68 -10.37 -6.78
CA GLU A 309 -33.79 -11.10 -7.37
C GLU A 309 -33.42 -11.88 -8.64
N ALA A 310 -32.41 -11.46 -9.41
CA ALA A 310 -31.99 -12.17 -10.62
C ALA A 310 -31.30 -13.50 -10.32
N SER A 311 -30.55 -13.59 -9.21
CA SER A 311 -29.96 -14.86 -8.79
C SER A 311 -31.00 -15.87 -8.32
N SER A 312 -32.03 -15.45 -7.57
CA SER A 312 -33.12 -16.34 -7.17
C SER A 312 -33.97 -16.73 -8.37
N GLN A 313 -34.32 -15.79 -9.26
CA GLN A 313 -35.08 -16.08 -10.47
C GLN A 313 -34.36 -17.04 -11.42
N ALA A 314 -33.04 -16.91 -11.59
CA ALA A 314 -32.26 -17.86 -12.39
C ALA A 314 -32.28 -19.28 -11.79
N LEU A 315 -32.21 -19.42 -10.46
CA LEU A 315 -32.27 -20.72 -9.79
C LEU A 315 -33.62 -21.44 -10.02
N PHE A 316 -34.74 -20.70 -10.00
CA PHE A 316 -36.07 -21.26 -10.23
C PHE A 316 -36.47 -21.35 -11.72
N ALA A 317 -35.71 -20.74 -12.62
CA ALA A 317 -35.98 -20.83 -14.06
C ALA A 317 -35.86 -22.28 -14.56
N ASP A 318 -34.92 -23.06 -14.01
CA ASP A 318 -34.68 -24.46 -14.37
C ASP A 318 -35.44 -25.46 -13.47
N SER A 319 -36.33 -24.99 -12.58
CA SER A 319 -36.96 -25.88 -11.60
C SER A 319 -38.00 -26.84 -12.17
N GLN A 320 -38.35 -26.74 -13.45
CA GLN A 320 -39.30 -27.64 -14.11
C GLN A 320 -38.80 -29.11 -14.11
N ALA A 321 -37.51 -29.32 -14.36
CA ALA A 321 -36.92 -30.67 -14.29
C ALA A 321 -36.97 -31.24 -12.87
N HIS A 322 -36.78 -30.39 -11.86
CA HIS A 322 -36.90 -30.77 -10.45
C HIS A 322 -38.34 -31.08 -10.05
N ILE A 323 -39.34 -30.37 -10.58
CA ILE A 323 -40.76 -30.67 -10.38
C ILE A 323 -41.09 -32.07 -10.91
N TRP A 324 -40.71 -32.37 -12.16
CA TRP A 324 -40.95 -33.69 -12.74
C TRP A 324 -40.22 -34.81 -11.99
N ALA A 325 -38.99 -34.55 -11.53
CA ALA A 325 -38.26 -35.50 -10.70
C ALA A 325 -38.97 -35.78 -9.37
N LEU A 326 -39.48 -34.75 -8.69
CA LEU A 326 -40.24 -34.90 -7.45
C LEU A 326 -41.55 -35.66 -7.66
N GLU A 327 -42.31 -35.31 -8.68
CA GLU A 327 -43.58 -35.98 -9.00
C GLU A 327 -43.34 -37.45 -9.37
N GLY A 328 -42.37 -37.73 -10.24
CA GLY A 328 -41.99 -39.08 -10.63
C GLY A 328 -41.50 -39.91 -9.45
N LEU A 329 -40.63 -39.34 -8.60
CA LEU A 329 -40.14 -40.01 -7.40
C LEU A 329 -41.28 -40.32 -6.42
N SER A 330 -42.22 -39.39 -6.22
CA SER A 330 -43.36 -39.61 -5.33
C SER A 330 -44.31 -40.71 -5.83
N HIS A 331 -44.49 -40.82 -7.15
CA HIS A 331 -45.29 -41.90 -7.75
C HIS A 331 -44.59 -43.24 -7.64
N LEU A 332 -43.27 -43.29 -7.87
CA LEU A 332 -42.48 -44.52 -7.76
C LEU A 332 -42.43 -45.02 -6.31
N VAL A 333 -42.27 -44.11 -5.34
CA VAL A 333 -42.35 -44.45 -3.92
C VAL A 333 -43.75 -44.92 -3.53
N ALA A 334 -44.81 -44.26 -3.99
CA ALA A 334 -46.18 -44.70 -3.70
C ALA A 334 -46.49 -46.09 -4.31
N ALA A 335 -46.08 -46.32 -5.56
CA ALA A 335 -46.24 -47.62 -6.23
C ALA A 335 -45.43 -48.73 -5.53
N SER A 336 -44.26 -48.39 -4.95
CA SER A 336 -43.45 -49.34 -4.18
C SER A 336 -44.18 -49.93 -2.98
N PHE A 337 -45.22 -49.29 -2.46
CA PHE A 337 -46.01 -49.87 -1.37
C PHE A 337 -46.73 -51.16 -1.79
N SER A 338 -47.24 -51.23 -3.03
CA SER A 338 -47.97 -52.39 -3.56
C SER A 338 -47.13 -53.30 -4.44
N GLU A 339 -46.16 -52.74 -5.17
CA GLU A 339 -45.43 -53.45 -6.23
C GLU A 339 -44.04 -53.96 -5.78
N ASP A 340 -43.43 -53.36 -4.76
CA ASP A 340 -42.08 -53.71 -4.29
C ASP A 340 -42.12 -54.86 -3.28
N LYS A 341 -42.26 -56.09 -3.78
CA LYS A 341 -42.32 -57.32 -2.98
C LYS A 341 -41.08 -57.57 -2.10
N TYR A 342 -39.94 -56.97 -2.44
CA TYR A 342 -38.66 -57.18 -1.75
C TYR A 342 -38.21 -55.95 -0.94
N GLY A 343 -38.97 -54.86 -0.96
CA GLY A 343 -38.70 -53.66 -0.17
C GLY A 343 -37.41 -52.91 -0.56
N VAL A 344 -36.92 -53.08 -1.79
CA VAL A 344 -35.67 -52.44 -2.26
C VAL A 344 -35.80 -50.92 -2.24
N VAL A 345 -36.91 -50.37 -2.72
CA VAL A 345 -37.19 -48.92 -2.68
C VAL A 345 -37.46 -48.47 -1.25
N GLN A 346 -38.13 -49.30 -0.46
CA GLN A 346 -38.45 -49.02 0.95
C GLN A 346 -37.19 -48.87 1.83
N THR A 347 -36.08 -49.54 1.49
CA THR A 347 -34.79 -49.34 2.18
C THR A 347 -34.23 -47.93 1.99
N THR A 348 -34.54 -47.28 0.87
CA THR A 348 -34.10 -45.92 0.54
C THR A 348 -35.09 -44.83 0.97
N LEU A 349 -36.28 -45.21 1.44
CA LEU A 349 -37.35 -44.32 1.88
C LEU A 349 -36.90 -43.27 2.92
N PRO A 350 -36.11 -43.61 3.97
CA PRO A 350 -35.62 -42.60 4.92
C PRO A 350 -34.76 -41.52 4.25
N SER A 351 -33.94 -41.90 3.27
CA SER A 351 -33.06 -40.99 2.54
C SER A 351 -33.83 -40.08 1.58
N ILE A 352 -34.85 -40.62 0.91
CA ILE A 352 -35.74 -39.88 0.01
C ILE A 352 -36.54 -38.85 0.81
N LEU A 353 -37.19 -39.27 1.90
CA LEU A 353 -37.95 -38.37 2.77
C LEU A 353 -37.06 -37.31 3.42
N GLY A 354 -35.86 -37.68 3.89
CA GLY A 354 -34.89 -36.73 4.42
C GLY A 354 -34.50 -35.65 3.40
N CYS A 355 -34.26 -36.04 2.14
CA CYS A 355 -33.92 -35.12 1.06
C CYS A 355 -35.09 -34.19 0.72
N MET A 356 -36.32 -34.72 0.62
CA MET A 356 -37.52 -33.93 0.32
C MET A 356 -37.83 -32.92 1.44
N LEU A 357 -37.69 -33.31 2.72
CA LEU A 357 -37.90 -32.44 3.87
C LEU A 357 -36.80 -31.36 3.99
N SER A 358 -35.55 -31.70 3.68
CA SER A 358 -34.44 -30.72 3.60
C SER A 358 -34.65 -29.71 2.47
N LEU A 359 -35.11 -30.18 1.30
CA LEU A 359 -35.45 -29.30 0.18
C LEU A 359 -36.62 -28.37 0.54
N GLN A 360 -37.62 -28.89 1.23
CA GLN A 360 -38.77 -28.11 1.67
C GLN A 360 -38.36 -26.98 2.60
N GLU A 361 -37.47 -27.27 3.55
CA GLU A 361 -36.92 -26.25 4.43
C GLU A 361 -36.17 -25.15 3.68
N ALA A 362 -35.32 -25.54 2.73
CA ALA A 362 -34.57 -24.58 1.93
C ALA A 362 -35.51 -23.68 1.12
N VAL A 363 -36.56 -24.25 0.54
CA VAL A 363 -37.60 -23.52 -0.21
C VAL A 363 -38.38 -22.59 0.73
N ASP A 364 -38.84 -23.05 1.88
CA ASP A 364 -39.61 -22.22 2.82
C ASP A 364 -38.77 -21.09 3.44
N ARG A 365 -37.48 -21.33 3.74
CA ARG A 365 -36.54 -20.27 4.18
C ARG A 365 -36.38 -19.21 3.10
N HIS A 366 -36.33 -19.60 1.82
CA HIS A 366 -36.27 -18.66 0.71
C HIS A 366 -37.54 -17.79 0.61
N PHE A 367 -38.73 -18.35 0.82
CA PHE A 367 -40.00 -17.60 0.81
C PHE A 367 -40.20 -16.68 2.04
N LYS A 368 -39.40 -16.82 3.10
CA LYS A 368 -39.43 -15.94 4.29
C LYS A 368 -38.57 -14.68 4.15
N LEU A 369 -37.76 -14.55 3.09
CA LEU A 369 -36.91 -13.39 2.86
C LEU A 369 -37.74 -12.16 2.45
N PRO A 370 -37.44 -10.94 2.96
CA PRO A 370 -38.24 -9.73 2.73
C PRO A 370 -38.34 -9.29 1.26
N HIS A 371 -37.47 -9.79 0.39
CA HIS A 371 -37.47 -9.50 -1.05
C HIS A 371 -38.17 -10.58 -1.90
N ALA A 372 -38.39 -11.77 -1.35
CA ALA A 372 -39.14 -12.83 -2.00
C ALA A 372 -40.63 -12.65 -1.73
N SER A 373 -41.33 -11.92 -2.59
CA SER A 373 -42.79 -11.72 -2.43
C SER A 373 -43.53 -13.06 -2.28
N SER A 374 -44.24 -13.22 -1.17
CA SER A 374 -45.06 -14.38 -0.83
C SER A 374 -46.38 -14.46 -1.61
N LYS A 375 -46.72 -13.41 -2.39
CA LYS A 375 -47.95 -13.35 -3.18
C LYS A 375 -47.64 -13.41 -4.69
N PRO A 376 -48.40 -14.20 -5.48
CA PRO A 376 -48.36 -14.08 -6.93
C PRO A 376 -48.83 -12.66 -7.28
N VAL A 377 -47.98 -11.90 -7.97
CA VAL A 377 -48.35 -10.56 -8.43
C VAL A 377 -49.36 -10.74 -9.56
N LYS A 378 -50.63 -10.40 -9.32
CA LYS A 378 -51.64 -10.27 -10.37
C LYS A 378 -51.37 -8.95 -11.11
N THR A 379 -50.46 -8.98 -12.08
CA THR A 379 -50.26 -7.83 -12.97
C THR A 379 -51.14 -8.01 -14.21
N SER A 380 -52.13 -7.15 -14.38
CA SER A 380 -52.81 -6.96 -15.65
C SER A 380 -51.81 -6.41 -16.68
N CYS A 381 -51.79 -7.02 -17.86
CA CYS A 381 -51.05 -6.61 -19.06
C CYS A 381 -49.50 -6.61 -18.97
N SER A 382 -48.88 -7.75 -19.28
CA SER A 382 -47.49 -7.82 -19.77
C SER A 382 -47.31 -9.03 -20.70
N MET A 383 -46.95 -8.77 -21.96
CA MET A 383 -46.59 -9.76 -22.99
C MET A 383 -45.16 -10.27 -22.75
N GLY A 384 -44.96 -11.09 -21.72
CA GLY A 384 -43.69 -11.75 -21.44
C GLY A 384 -43.92 -13.07 -20.70
N ASP A 385 -43.14 -14.10 -21.04
CA ASP A 385 -43.25 -15.43 -20.44
C ASP A 385 -43.16 -15.37 -18.92
N SER A 386 -44.31 -15.47 -18.26
CA SER A 386 -44.44 -15.45 -16.79
C SER A 386 -44.16 -16.81 -16.15
N THR A 387 -43.81 -17.81 -16.97
CA THR A 387 -43.62 -19.23 -16.60
C THR A 387 -42.58 -19.38 -15.48
N TYR A 388 -41.44 -18.70 -15.55
CA TYR A 388 -40.42 -18.79 -14.49
C TYR A 388 -40.85 -18.19 -13.14
N LYS A 389 -41.81 -17.24 -13.14
CA LYS A 389 -42.35 -16.65 -11.89
C LYS A 389 -43.36 -17.56 -11.20
N THR A 390 -44.02 -18.45 -11.95
CA THR A 390 -44.93 -19.46 -11.42
C THR A 390 -44.21 -20.74 -11.01
N LEU A 391 -43.07 -21.07 -11.65
CA LEU A 391 -42.28 -22.26 -11.33
C LEU A 391 -41.84 -22.37 -9.87
N ARG A 392 -41.45 -21.26 -9.23
CA ARG A 392 -41.09 -21.26 -7.79
C ARG A 392 -42.26 -21.66 -6.88
N PHE A 393 -43.48 -21.27 -7.24
CA PHE A 393 -44.70 -21.64 -6.50
C PHE A 393 -45.13 -23.07 -6.84
N ALA A 394 -44.98 -23.46 -8.11
CA ALA A 394 -45.24 -24.82 -8.59
C ALA A 394 -44.30 -25.85 -7.92
N LEU A 395 -43.01 -25.54 -7.78
CA LEU A 395 -42.05 -26.39 -7.07
C LEU A 395 -42.45 -26.59 -5.60
N ARG A 396 -42.83 -25.51 -4.91
CA ARG A 396 -43.30 -25.60 -3.52
C ARG A 396 -44.57 -26.43 -3.40
N ALA A 397 -45.52 -26.24 -4.33
CA ALA A 397 -46.76 -27.02 -4.36
C ALA A 397 -46.49 -28.50 -4.66
N ALA A 398 -45.71 -28.79 -5.70
CA ALA A 398 -45.34 -30.15 -6.10
C ALA A 398 -44.59 -30.89 -4.98
N LEU A 399 -43.72 -30.21 -4.25
CA LEU A 399 -43.01 -30.78 -3.11
C LEU A 399 -43.98 -31.16 -1.97
N LYS A 400 -44.90 -30.26 -1.60
CA LYS A 400 -45.95 -30.57 -0.61
C LYS A 400 -46.81 -31.73 -1.07
N THR A 401 -47.32 -31.71 -2.30
CA THR A 401 -48.14 -32.78 -2.86
C THR A 401 -47.40 -34.12 -2.90
N SER A 402 -46.12 -34.11 -3.24
CA SER A 402 -45.27 -35.30 -3.28
C SER A 402 -45.09 -35.91 -1.88
N ILE A 403 -44.87 -35.07 -0.85
CA ILE A 403 -44.78 -35.50 0.54
C ILE A 403 -46.14 -36.06 1.01
N TYR A 404 -47.25 -35.34 0.76
CA TYR A 404 -48.60 -35.79 1.12
C TYR A 404 -48.99 -37.11 0.45
N ARG A 405 -48.52 -37.35 -0.77
CA ARG A 405 -48.74 -38.62 -1.48
C ARG A 405 -48.03 -39.77 -0.78
N ILE A 406 -46.78 -39.56 -0.35
CA ILE A 406 -46.01 -40.59 0.37
C ILE A 406 -46.62 -40.80 1.77
N THR A 407 -46.96 -39.74 2.49
CA THR A 407 -47.55 -39.85 3.84
C THR A 407 -48.93 -40.48 3.83
N SER A 408 -49.76 -40.20 2.82
CA SER A 408 -51.08 -40.85 2.70
C SER A 408 -51.00 -42.31 2.27
N THR A 409 -49.99 -42.69 1.48
CA THR A 409 -49.81 -44.10 1.03
C THR A 409 -49.22 -44.98 2.14
N PHE A 410 -48.20 -44.50 2.85
CA PHE A 410 -47.51 -45.29 3.89
C PHE A 410 -48.13 -45.13 5.30
N GLY A 411 -48.85 -44.02 5.57
CA GLY A 411 -49.61 -43.84 6.81
C GLY A 411 -48.81 -44.09 8.08
N GLU A 412 -49.34 -44.94 8.97
CA GLU A 412 -48.73 -45.29 10.25
C GLU A 412 -47.40 -46.04 10.12
N HIS A 413 -47.12 -46.65 8.97
CA HIS A 413 -45.85 -47.35 8.72
C HIS A 413 -44.65 -46.40 8.67
N LEU A 414 -44.88 -45.09 8.48
CA LEU A 414 -43.83 -44.08 8.54
C LEU A 414 -43.25 -43.86 9.94
N ASN A 415 -43.98 -44.26 11.00
CA ASN A 415 -43.49 -44.16 12.38
C ASN A 415 -42.32 -45.13 12.66
N ALA A 416 -42.17 -46.18 11.85
CA ALA A 416 -41.09 -47.16 11.95
C ALA A 416 -39.82 -46.76 11.17
N VAL A 417 -39.88 -45.68 10.38
CA VAL A 417 -38.79 -45.26 9.49
C VAL A 417 -37.76 -44.44 10.29
N CYS A 418 -36.50 -44.88 10.31
CA CYS A 418 -35.43 -44.19 11.02
C CYS A 418 -35.01 -42.89 10.30
N ILE A 419 -35.51 -41.75 10.76
CA ILE A 419 -35.17 -40.42 10.25
C ILE A 419 -34.65 -39.54 11.42
N SER A 420 -33.80 -38.56 11.14
CA SER A 420 -33.36 -37.55 12.12
C SER A 420 -34.53 -36.90 12.88
N ALA A 421 -34.37 -36.65 14.17
CA ALA A 421 -35.40 -36.11 15.06
C ALA A 421 -36.04 -34.79 14.58
N GLU A 422 -35.26 -33.95 13.88
CA GLU A 422 -35.75 -32.70 13.29
C GLU A 422 -36.72 -32.93 12.12
N HIS A 423 -36.38 -33.87 11.23
CA HIS A 423 -37.21 -34.26 10.11
C HIS A 423 -38.44 -35.05 10.57
N GLN A 424 -38.33 -35.88 11.62
CA GLN A 424 -39.44 -36.64 12.19
C GLN A 424 -40.55 -35.71 12.73
N LYS A 425 -40.17 -34.63 13.44
CA LYS A 425 -41.13 -33.63 13.94
C LYS A 425 -41.90 -32.95 12.81
N ARG A 426 -41.26 -32.66 11.68
CA ARG A 426 -41.93 -32.09 10.50
C ARG A 426 -42.77 -33.10 9.77
N LEU A 427 -42.30 -34.32 9.61
CA LEU A 427 -43.08 -35.41 9.01
C LEU A 427 -44.39 -35.62 9.78
N GLN A 428 -44.34 -35.54 11.11
CA GLN A 428 -45.53 -35.61 11.95
C GLN A 428 -46.50 -34.44 11.68
N GLN A 429 -46.02 -33.23 11.37
CA GLN A 429 -46.87 -32.11 10.96
C GLN A 429 -47.59 -32.40 9.63
N PHE A 430 -46.96 -33.09 8.68
CA PHE A 430 -47.62 -33.56 7.44
C PHE A 430 -48.65 -34.65 7.70
N MET A 431 -48.36 -35.58 8.60
CA MET A 431 -49.30 -36.66 8.96
C MET A 431 -50.54 -36.11 9.68
N GLU A 432 -50.38 -35.05 10.49
CA GLU A 432 -51.47 -34.38 11.20
C GLU A 432 -52.18 -33.29 10.37
N TYR A 433 -51.75 -33.03 9.12
CA TYR A 433 -52.24 -31.94 8.26
C TYR A 433 -52.12 -30.53 8.90
N ARG A 434 -51.04 -30.29 9.65
CA ARG A 434 -50.80 -29.05 10.44
C ARG A 434 -49.70 -28.15 9.89
N GLU A 435 -49.27 -28.36 8.65
CA GLU A 435 -48.13 -27.68 8.00
C GLU A 435 -48.46 -26.32 7.36
#